data_AF-A0AB39S1J0-F1
#
_entry.id   AF-A0AB39S1J0-F1
#
_cell.length_a   1.000
_cell.length_b   1.000
_cell.length_c   1.000
_cell.angle_alpha   90.00
_cell.angle_beta   90.00
_cell.angle_gamma   90.00
#
_symmetry.space_group_name_H-M   'P 1'
#
loop_
_entity.id
_entity.type
_entity.pdbx_description
1 polymer ?
#
loop_
_entity_poly.entity_id
_entity_poly.type
_entity_poly.pdbx_seq_one_letter_code
_entity_poly.pdbx_strand_id
1 'polypeptide(L)'
;MLAAHALVDGHDSPALRELAGLPRRSDETEIRELYVQALHELGIPLPDEEAAGRCLLTRLAFGLAKDELSPKDVADRLSMTVAARTQEETRFLSVAADYSEWIGPDDLPGWENDLRTAAHSLTASTDLGADIGVPSSRRD
;
A
#
# COMPACT_ATOMS: atom_id res chain seq x y z
N MET A 1 -1.45 -2.99 -18.38
CA MET A 1 -1.98 -3.75 -17.23
C MET A 1 -0.82 -4.45 -16.53
N LEU A 2 -0.72 -4.39 -15.20
CA LEU A 2 0.40 -4.96 -14.44
C LEU A 2 0.45 -6.50 -14.54
N ALA A 3 -0.72 -7.16 -14.51
CA ALA A 3 -0.82 -8.62 -14.66
C ALA A 3 -0.20 -9.14 -15.98
N ALA A 4 -0.46 -8.44 -17.09
CA ALA A 4 0.13 -8.78 -18.38
C ALA A 4 1.65 -8.60 -18.42
N HIS A 5 2.21 -7.65 -17.66
CA HIS A 5 3.67 -7.48 -17.55
C HIS A 5 4.28 -8.63 -16.74
N ALA A 6 3.64 -9.03 -15.64
CA ALA A 6 4.12 -10.17 -14.84
C ALA A 6 4.21 -11.47 -15.66
N LEU A 7 3.25 -11.70 -16.56
CA LEU A 7 3.31 -12.83 -17.51
C LEU A 7 4.53 -12.73 -18.45
N VAL A 8 4.83 -11.54 -18.96
CA VAL A 8 6.00 -11.29 -19.82
C VAL A 8 7.31 -11.47 -19.05
N ASP A 9 7.32 -11.13 -17.77
CA ASP A 9 8.46 -11.31 -16.86
C ASP A 9 8.65 -12.77 -16.41
N GLY A 10 7.80 -13.70 -16.90
CA GLY A 10 7.91 -15.13 -16.64
C GLY A 10 7.21 -15.61 -15.38
N HIS A 11 6.44 -14.75 -14.71
CA HIS A 11 5.54 -15.15 -13.64
C HIS A 11 4.25 -15.63 -14.28
N ASP A 12 4.20 -16.92 -14.58
CA ASP A 12 3.09 -17.52 -15.31
C ASP A 12 2.24 -18.40 -14.39
N SER A 13 0.95 -18.10 -14.33
CA SER A 13 -0.04 -18.83 -13.55
C SER A 13 -1.39 -18.76 -14.27
N PRO A 14 -2.22 -19.82 -14.24
CA PRO A 14 -3.58 -19.79 -14.81
C PRO A 14 -4.40 -18.59 -14.33
N ALA A 15 -4.45 -18.33 -13.02
CA ALA A 15 -5.21 -17.21 -12.48
C ALA A 15 -4.64 -15.85 -12.90
N LEU A 16 -3.32 -15.72 -13.05
CA LEU A 16 -2.69 -14.48 -13.52
C LEU A 16 -3.01 -14.19 -14.99
N ARG A 17 -3.13 -15.24 -15.83
CA ARG A 17 -3.59 -15.10 -17.23
C ARG A 17 -5.03 -14.63 -17.30
N GLU A 18 -5.89 -15.16 -16.45
CA GLU A 18 -7.28 -14.71 -16.33
C GLU A 18 -7.34 -13.24 -15.88
N LEU A 19 -6.60 -12.89 -14.83
CA LEU A 19 -6.47 -11.52 -14.33
C LEU A 19 -5.97 -10.54 -15.42
N ALA A 20 -5.04 -10.99 -16.27
CA ALA A 20 -4.53 -10.19 -17.39
C ALA A 20 -5.56 -10.01 -18.53
N GLY A 21 -6.54 -10.90 -18.63
CA GLY A 21 -7.62 -10.86 -19.60
C GLY A 21 -8.89 -10.15 -19.14
N LEU A 22 -9.01 -9.81 -17.84
CA LEU A 22 -10.21 -9.19 -17.30
C LEU A 22 -10.50 -7.80 -17.92
N PRO A 23 -11.76 -7.48 -18.23
CA PRO A 23 -12.15 -6.14 -18.61
C PRO A 23 -11.93 -5.15 -17.47
N ARG A 24 -11.65 -3.88 -17.82
CA ARG A 24 -11.36 -2.81 -16.85
C ARG A 24 -12.49 -2.51 -15.85
N ARG A 25 -13.72 -3.00 -16.12
CA ARG A 25 -14.90 -2.84 -15.26
C ARG A 25 -15.32 -4.15 -14.57
N SER A 26 -14.41 -5.11 -14.46
CA SER A 26 -14.65 -6.33 -13.66
C SER A 26 -14.89 -6.00 -12.20
N ASP A 27 -15.58 -6.91 -11.53
CA ASP A 27 -15.93 -6.79 -10.12
C ASP A 27 -14.67 -6.82 -9.24
N GLU A 28 -14.62 -5.97 -8.22
CA GLU A 28 -13.43 -5.86 -7.35
C GLU A 28 -13.20 -7.12 -6.51
N THR A 29 -14.28 -7.85 -6.15
CA THR A 29 -14.16 -9.12 -5.43
C THR A 29 -13.59 -10.20 -6.32
N GLU A 30 -14.07 -10.30 -7.57
CA GLU A 30 -13.51 -11.22 -8.58
C GLU A 30 -12.02 -10.94 -8.85
N ILE A 31 -11.65 -9.68 -9.02
CA ILE A 31 -10.25 -9.27 -9.20
C ILE A 31 -9.40 -9.69 -7.99
N ARG A 32 -9.90 -9.47 -6.77
CA ARG A 32 -9.20 -9.83 -5.53
C ARG A 32 -9.01 -11.34 -5.40
N GLU A 33 -10.03 -12.12 -5.69
CA GLU A 33 -9.98 -13.58 -5.61
C GLU A 33 -8.95 -14.15 -6.61
N LEU A 34 -8.98 -13.68 -7.86
CA LEU A 34 -8.00 -14.08 -8.87
C LEU A 34 -6.58 -13.66 -8.52
N TYR A 35 -6.40 -12.47 -7.92
CA TYR A 35 -5.09 -12.02 -7.46
C TYR A 35 -4.53 -12.92 -6.35
N VAL A 36 -5.35 -13.24 -5.34
CA VAL A 36 -4.95 -14.15 -4.24
C VAL A 36 -4.62 -15.54 -4.78
N GLN A 37 -5.44 -16.05 -5.70
CA GLN A 37 -5.22 -17.34 -6.35
C GLN A 37 -3.91 -17.35 -7.15
N ALA A 38 -3.63 -16.29 -7.91
CA ALA A 38 -2.38 -16.16 -8.68
C ALA A 38 -1.14 -16.16 -7.77
N LEU A 39 -1.17 -15.45 -6.64
CA LEU A 39 -0.06 -15.46 -5.68
C LEU A 39 0.18 -16.86 -5.10
N HIS A 40 -0.91 -17.57 -4.75
CA HIS A 40 -0.81 -18.94 -4.26
C HIS A 40 -0.22 -19.89 -5.32
N GLU A 41 -0.64 -19.79 -6.58
CA GLU A 41 -0.10 -20.59 -7.70
C GLU A 41 1.39 -20.31 -7.96
N LEU A 42 1.81 -19.05 -7.77
CA LEU A 42 3.21 -18.62 -7.91
C LEU A 42 4.07 -18.96 -6.67
N GLY A 43 3.48 -19.52 -5.62
CA GLY A 43 4.16 -19.82 -4.36
C GLY A 43 4.58 -18.56 -3.58
N ILE A 44 3.94 -17.43 -3.85
CA ILE A 44 4.20 -16.16 -3.16
C ILE A 44 3.28 -16.11 -1.93
N PRO A 45 3.83 -16.12 -0.70
CA PRO A 45 3.02 -16.04 0.50
C PRO A 45 2.36 -14.66 0.60
N LEU A 46 1.09 -14.65 1.00
CA LEU A 46 0.41 -13.41 1.37
C LEU A 46 0.99 -12.90 2.70
N PRO A 47 1.25 -11.59 2.82
CA PRO A 47 1.57 -11.01 4.11
C PRO A 47 0.38 -11.20 5.06
N ASP A 48 0.67 -11.39 6.35
CA ASP A 48 -0.38 -11.28 7.37
C ASP A 48 -0.98 -9.86 7.40
N GLU A 49 -2.11 -9.71 8.08
CA GLU A 49 -2.86 -8.44 8.13
C GLU A 49 -1.98 -7.28 8.63
N GLU A 50 -1.08 -7.55 9.57
CA GLU A 50 -0.19 -6.54 10.13
C GLU A 50 0.90 -6.11 9.14
N ALA A 51 1.56 -7.06 8.49
CA ALA A 51 2.54 -6.81 7.45
C ALA A 51 1.91 -6.11 6.22
N ALA A 52 0.69 -6.49 5.86
CA ALA A 52 -0.09 -5.85 4.81
C ALA A 52 -0.40 -4.39 5.17
N GLY A 53 -0.85 -4.14 6.40
CA GLY A 53 -1.12 -2.81 6.92
C GLY A 53 0.12 -1.91 6.91
N ARG A 54 1.28 -2.43 7.34
CA ARG A 54 2.55 -1.68 7.32
C ARG A 54 3.04 -1.39 5.90
N CYS A 55 2.87 -2.32 4.97
CA CYS A 55 3.18 -2.10 3.55
C CYS A 55 2.29 -0.99 2.96
N LEU A 56 0.98 -1.00 3.28
CA LEU A 56 0.05 0.04 2.86
C LEU A 56 0.46 1.40 3.43
N LEU A 57 0.70 1.47 4.74
CA LEU A 57 1.12 2.69 5.44
C LEU A 57 2.36 3.32 4.80
N THR A 58 3.40 2.51 4.62
CA THR A 58 4.66 2.91 3.99
C THR A 58 4.42 3.44 2.57
N ARG A 59 3.64 2.72 1.76
CA ARG A 59 3.34 3.11 0.38
C ARG A 59 2.59 4.44 0.31
N LEU A 60 1.63 4.67 1.20
CA LEU A 60 0.87 5.93 1.25
C LEU A 60 1.77 7.09 1.68
N ALA A 61 2.64 6.89 2.67
CA ALA A 61 3.61 7.88 3.09
C ALA A 61 4.58 8.27 1.97
N PHE A 62 5.12 7.28 1.23
CA PHE A 62 5.96 7.55 0.05
C PHE A 62 5.21 8.27 -1.07
N GLY A 63 3.96 7.86 -1.36
CA GLY A 63 3.14 8.52 -2.38
C GLY A 63 2.83 9.97 -2.02
N LEU A 64 2.54 10.24 -0.73
CA LEU A 64 2.31 11.61 -0.24
C LEU A 64 3.58 12.46 -0.26
N ALA A 65 4.72 11.89 0.16
CA ALA A 65 6.01 12.58 0.17
C ALA A 65 6.53 12.93 -1.24
N LYS A 66 6.03 12.24 -2.29
CA LYS A 66 6.35 12.49 -3.70
C LYS A 66 5.29 13.32 -4.44
N ASP A 67 4.26 13.80 -3.73
CA ASP A 67 3.10 14.47 -4.31
C ASP A 67 2.36 13.62 -5.37
N GLU A 68 2.49 12.29 -5.32
CA GLU A 68 1.77 11.34 -6.19
C GLU A 68 0.35 11.06 -5.68
N LEU A 69 0.10 11.28 -4.38
CA LEU A 69 -1.19 11.12 -3.72
C LEU A 69 -1.57 12.42 -3.01
N SER A 70 -2.86 12.78 -3.04
CA SER A 70 -3.34 13.90 -2.25
C SER A 70 -3.48 13.50 -0.77
N PRO A 71 -3.35 14.46 0.18
CA PRO A 71 -3.61 14.23 1.60
C PRO A 71 -4.96 13.56 1.86
N LYS A 72 -5.99 13.95 1.10
CA LYS A 72 -7.35 13.40 1.21
C LYS A 72 -7.40 11.94 0.77
N ASP A 73 -6.78 11.58 -0.36
CA ASP A 73 -6.72 10.19 -0.82
C ASP A 73 -6.03 9.27 0.20
N VAL A 74 -5.04 9.81 0.92
CA VAL A 74 -4.34 9.09 1.98
C VAL A 74 -5.23 8.88 3.19
N ALA A 75 -5.93 9.92 3.65
CA ALA A 75 -6.87 9.82 4.78
C ALA A 75 -8.00 8.83 4.50
N ASP A 76 -8.60 8.90 3.30
CA ASP A 76 -9.67 7.98 2.87
C ASP A 76 -9.20 6.52 2.83
N ARG A 77 -7.93 6.27 2.46
CA ARG A 77 -7.35 4.91 2.39
C ARG A 77 -6.83 4.40 3.74
N LEU A 78 -6.45 5.30 4.65
CA LEU A 78 -6.02 4.96 6.02
C LEU A 78 -7.17 4.84 7.00
N SER A 79 -8.42 4.99 6.57
CA SER A 79 -9.60 4.73 7.42
C SER A 79 -9.66 3.28 7.91
N MET A 80 -8.87 2.38 7.33
CA MET A 80 -8.69 1.01 7.81
C MET A 80 -7.71 0.96 8.99
N THR A 81 -8.02 0.20 10.03
CA THR A 81 -7.15 0.03 11.20
C THR A 81 -5.84 -0.67 10.83
N VAL A 82 -4.74 0.07 10.85
CA VAL A 82 -3.37 -0.45 10.75
C VAL A 82 -2.72 -0.39 12.13
N ALA A 83 -2.13 -1.49 12.59
CA ALA A 83 -1.37 -1.49 13.83
C ALA A 83 -0.03 -0.76 13.63
N ALA A 84 0.24 0.24 14.48
CA ALA A 84 1.52 0.95 14.51
C ALA A 84 2.53 0.25 15.41
N ARG A 85 3.78 0.14 14.97
CA ARG A 85 4.91 -0.35 15.77
C ARG A 85 5.92 0.73 16.11
N THR A 86 6.07 1.75 15.27
CA THR A 86 7.00 2.87 15.53
C THR A 86 6.28 4.15 15.89
N GLN A 87 7.05 5.10 16.45
CA GLN A 87 6.54 6.42 16.80
C GLN A 87 6.11 7.21 15.56
N GLU A 88 6.82 7.05 14.45
CA GLU A 88 6.55 7.69 13.17
C GLU A 88 5.30 7.11 12.50
N GLU A 89 5.14 5.78 12.54
CA GLU A 89 3.91 5.11 12.08
C GLU A 89 2.71 5.61 12.89
N THR A 90 2.85 5.66 14.22
CA THR A 90 1.80 6.15 15.13
C THR A 90 1.45 7.60 14.85
N ARG A 91 2.47 8.46 14.65
CA ARG A 91 2.25 9.88 14.35
C ARG A 91 1.52 10.08 13.02
N PHE A 92 1.92 9.35 11.99
CA PHE A 92 1.29 9.43 10.68
C PHE A 92 -0.18 8.97 10.73
N LEU A 93 -0.46 7.86 11.41
CA LEU A 93 -1.82 7.37 11.62
C LEU A 93 -2.68 8.35 12.45
N SER A 94 -2.11 8.93 13.50
CA SER A 94 -2.82 9.91 14.33
C SER A 94 -3.26 11.12 13.52
N VAL A 95 -2.34 11.73 12.75
CA VAL A 95 -2.66 12.91 11.93
C VAL A 95 -3.65 12.56 10.81
N ALA A 96 -3.54 11.37 10.21
CA ALA A 96 -4.51 10.91 9.21
C ALA A 96 -5.91 10.71 9.83
N ALA A 97 -5.99 10.17 11.05
CA ALA A 97 -7.25 9.95 11.77
C ALA A 97 -7.91 11.24 12.24
N ASP A 98 -7.15 12.33 12.41
CA ASP A 98 -7.68 13.66 12.73
C ASP A 98 -8.41 14.31 11.54
N TYR A 99 -8.38 13.69 10.35
CA TYR A 99 -9.17 14.15 9.21
C TYR A 99 -10.66 14.09 9.52
N SER A 100 -11.34 15.19 9.23
CA SER A 100 -12.79 15.30 9.29
C SER A 100 -13.31 15.93 8.01
N GLU A 101 -14.40 15.41 7.46
CA GLU A 101 -15.13 16.05 6.36
C GLU A 101 -15.64 17.46 6.72
N TRP A 102 -15.68 17.78 8.02
CA TRP A 102 -16.11 19.06 8.59
C TRP A 102 -14.96 19.98 8.97
N ILE A 103 -13.72 19.65 8.60
CA ILE A 103 -12.57 20.52 8.86
C ILE A 103 -12.76 21.89 8.20
N GLY A 104 -12.51 22.96 8.97
CA GLY A 104 -12.65 24.32 8.47
C GLY A 104 -11.64 24.61 7.35
N PRO A 105 -11.98 25.50 6.38
CA PRO A 105 -11.07 25.86 5.29
C PRO A 105 -9.77 26.51 5.80
N ASP A 106 -9.78 27.12 6.99
CA ASP A 106 -8.60 27.72 7.61
C ASP A 106 -7.68 26.67 8.26
N ASP A 107 -8.24 25.55 8.73
CA ASP A 107 -7.51 24.48 9.41
C ASP A 107 -7.02 23.39 8.44
N LEU A 108 -7.69 23.24 7.29
CA LEU A 108 -7.36 22.25 6.27
C LEU A 108 -5.90 22.35 5.79
N PRO A 109 -5.34 23.54 5.44
CA PRO A 109 -3.94 23.64 5.03
C PRO A 109 -2.95 23.25 6.13
N GLY A 110 -3.29 23.54 7.39
CA GLY A 110 -2.48 23.16 8.55
C GLY A 110 -2.42 21.64 8.70
N TRP A 111 -3.58 20.99 8.68
CA TRP A 111 -3.69 19.53 8.72
C TRP A 111 -2.94 18.86 7.56
N GLU A 112 -3.10 19.36 6.32
CA GLU A 112 -2.39 18.79 5.18
C GLU A 112 -0.87 18.89 5.33
N ASN A 113 -0.38 20.01 5.86
CA ASN A 113 1.05 20.21 6.10
C ASN A 113 1.58 19.28 7.20
N ASP A 114 0.80 19.08 8.26
CA ASP A 114 1.14 18.14 9.33
C ASP A 114 1.18 16.71 8.82
N LEU A 115 0.23 16.32 7.95
CA LEU A 115 0.20 15.00 7.34
C LEU A 115 1.42 14.77 6.42
N ARG A 116 1.78 15.76 5.59
CA ARG A 116 3.00 15.69 4.75
C ARG A 116 4.26 15.60 5.62
N THR A 117 4.34 16.38 6.71
CA THR A 117 5.48 16.35 7.63
C THR A 117 5.63 14.99 8.30
N ALA A 118 4.51 14.39 8.72
CA ALA A 118 4.50 13.05 9.30
C ALA A 118 4.90 11.98 8.26
N ALA A 119 4.42 12.08 7.01
CA ALA A 119 4.83 11.20 5.92
C ALA A 119 6.33 11.29 5.64
N HIS A 120 6.89 12.49 5.54
CA HIS A 120 8.34 12.66 5.34
C HIS A 120 9.14 12.04 6.49
N SER A 121 8.71 12.23 7.73
CA SER A 121 9.35 11.62 8.91
C SER A 121 9.32 10.09 8.83
N LEU A 122 8.17 9.51 8.46
CA LEU A 122 8.04 8.07 8.29
C LEU A 122 8.91 7.53 7.14
N THR A 123 8.97 8.22 5.99
CA THR A 123 9.82 7.81 4.87
C THR A 123 11.32 7.93 5.17
N ALA A 124 11.71 8.87 6.03
CA ALA A 124 13.10 9.04 6.45
C ALA A 124 13.53 7.98 7.49
N SER A 125 12.62 7.58 8.39
CA SER A 125 12.85 6.47 9.34
C SER A 125 12.74 5.10 8.67
N THR A 126 11.97 5.00 7.58
CA THR A 126 11.87 3.80 6.74
C THR A 126 12.99 3.81 5.71
N ASP A 127 14.23 3.55 6.16
CA ASP A 127 15.30 3.24 5.23
C ASP A 127 14.91 1.96 4.46
N LEU A 128 14.65 2.10 3.16
CA LEU A 128 14.16 1.04 2.29
C LEU A 128 15.34 0.08 1.99
N GLY A 129 15.73 -0.70 3.00
CA GLY A 129 16.90 -1.55 2.95
C GLY A 129 16.97 -2.57 4.09
N ALA A 130 16.01 -3.50 4.19
CA ALA A 130 16.26 -4.79 4.86
C ALA A 130 15.16 -5.86 4.70
N ASP A 131 13.87 -5.51 4.59
CA ASP A 131 12.83 -6.46 5.01
C ASP A 131 11.65 -6.65 4.05
N ILE A 132 11.88 -6.49 2.74
CA ILE A 132 11.09 -7.23 1.75
C ILE A 132 11.95 -8.43 1.37
N GLY A 133 11.97 -9.41 2.26
CA GLY A 133 12.63 -10.69 2.07
C GLY A 133 12.05 -11.41 0.86
N VAL A 134 12.64 -11.19 -0.31
CA VAL A 134 12.68 -12.21 -1.34
C VAL A 134 13.61 -13.30 -0.79
N PRO A 135 13.12 -14.52 -0.49
CA PRO A 135 14.01 -15.60 -0.15
C PRO A 135 14.86 -15.87 -1.39
N SER A 136 16.12 -15.46 -1.31
CA SER A 136 17.14 -15.80 -2.29
C SER A 136 17.25 -17.32 -2.31
N SER A 137 16.66 -17.95 -3.32
CA SER A 137 16.83 -19.37 -3.58
C SER A 137 18.31 -19.65 -3.85
N ARG A 138 19.07 -19.96 -2.79
CA ARG A 138 20.41 -20.49 -2.91
C ARG A 138 20.27 -21.95 -3.35
N ARG A 139 20.46 -22.18 -4.66
CA ARG A 139 20.80 -23.49 -5.20
C ARG A 139 22.24 -23.81 -4.77
N ASP A 140 22.40 -24.92 -4.06
CA ASP A 140 23.43 -25.94 -4.30
C ASP A 140 22.93 -27.28 -3.71
#